data_AF-A0A7X6VK37-F1
#
_entry.id   AF-A0A7X6VK37-F1
#
_cell.length_a   1.000
_cell.length_b   1.000
_cell.length_c   1.000
_cell.angle_alpha   90.00
_cell.angle_beta   90.00
_cell.angle_gamma   90.00
#
_symmetry.space_group_name_H-M   'P 1'
#
loop_
_entity.id
_entity.type
_entity.pdbx_description
1 polymer ?
#
loop_
_entity_poly.entity_id
_entity_poly.type
_entity_poly.pdbx_seq_one_letter_code
_entity_poly.pdbx_strand_id
1 'polypeptide(L)'
;MIYEIVENDVEEIREYLNAGMAILFTGETAVIEDEECYLVMLGTNHEDHFVREIIYAVNTVTRQVYRFDVLNDTWEPVAMG
;
A
#
# COMPACT_ATOMS: atom_id res chain seq x y z
N MET A 1 2.56 -13.29 -0.73
CA MET A 1 1.19 -12.88 -1.08
C MET A 1 1.05 -11.36 -1.08
N ILE A 2 1.13 -10.64 0.04
CA ILE A 2 1.04 -9.16 0.01
C ILE A 2 2.16 -8.53 -0.82
N TYR A 3 3.43 -8.81 -0.50
CA TYR A 3 4.58 -8.31 -1.28
C TYR A 3 4.50 -8.68 -2.77
N GLU A 4 3.99 -9.86 -3.09
CA GLU A 4 3.79 -10.30 -4.47
C GLU A 4 2.79 -9.41 -5.21
N ILE A 5 1.66 -9.08 -4.58
CA ILE A 5 0.64 -8.19 -5.17
C ILE A 5 1.22 -6.79 -5.34
N VAL A 6 1.80 -6.21 -4.29
CA VAL A 6 2.22 -4.79 -4.34
C VAL A 6 3.48 -4.53 -5.16
N GLU A 7 4.43 -5.47 -5.23
CA GLU A 7 5.67 -5.27 -6.00
C GLU A 7 5.50 -5.61 -7.48
N ASN A 8 4.63 -6.57 -7.82
CA ASN A 8 4.48 -7.05 -9.19
C ASN A 8 3.26 -6.46 -9.89
N ASP A 9 2.11 -6.44 -9.22
CA ASP A 9 0.81 -6.17 -9.85
C ASP A 9 0.43 -4.69 -9.81
N VAL A 10 1.18 -3.85 -9.08
CA VAL A 10 0.91 -2.41 -8.93
C VAL A 10 2.08 -1.58 -9.47
N GLU A 11 1.89 -0.95 -10.64
CA GLU A 11 2.94 -0.19 -11.32
C GLU A 11 3.44 0.99 -10.48
N GLU A 12 2.54 1.79 -9.90
CA GLU A 12 2.94 2.98 -9.11
C GLU A 12 3.80 2.62 -7.89
N ILE A 13 3.50 1.49 -7.21
CA ILE A 13 4.31 1.04 -6.07
C ILE A 13 5.71 0.71 -6.54
N ARG A 14 5.84 0.02 -7.67
CA ARG A 14 7.14 -0.32 -8.26
C ARG A 14 7.95 0.92 -8.62
N GLU A 15 7.31 1.96 -9.16
CA GLU A 15 7.97 3.24 -9.46
C GLU A 15 8.52 3.90 -8.18
N TYR A 16 7.75 3.92 -7.10
CA TYR A 16 8.19 4.45 -5.81
C TYR A 16 9.35 3.65 -5.20
N LEU A 17 9.32 2.32 -5.30
CA LEU A 17 10.44 1.47 -4.85
C LEU A 17 11.71 1.74 -5.66
N ASN A 18 11.58 1.88 -6.97
CA ASN A 18 12.71 2.24 -7.84
C ASN A 18 13.26 3.65 -7.54
N ALA A 19 12.43 4.55 -7.02
CA ALA A 19 12.84 5.87 -6.53
C ALA A 19 13.52 5.84 -5.15
N GLY A 20 13.63 4.67 -4.51
CA GLY A 20 14.34 4.49 -3.24
C GLY A 20 13.43 4.44 -2.01
N MET A 21 12.11 4.39 -2.19
CA MET A 21 11.18 4.15 -1.08
C MET A 21 11.23 2.69 -0.63
N ALA A 22 10.75 2.44 0.59
CA ALA A 22 10.67 1.12 1.19
C ALA A 22 9.24 0.80 1.62
N ILE A 23 8.94 -0.49 1.65
CA ILE A 23 7.67 -1.03 2.16
C ILE A 23 7.78 -1.31 3.65
N LEU A 24 6.78 -0.87 4.41
CA LEU A 24 6.54 -1.28 5.78
C LEU A 24 5.19 -2.01 5.86
N PHE A 25 5.22 -3.25 6.31
CA PHE A 25 4.03 -4.06 6.59
C PHE A 25 3.99 -4.45 8.07
N THR A 26 2.94 -4.03 8.78
CA THR A 26 2.78 -4.23 10.22
C THR A 26 1.75 -5.30 10.59
N GLY A 27 1.01 -5.83 9.60
CA GLY A 27 -0.12 -6.73 9.83
C GLY A 27 -1.42 -6.03 10.22
N GLU A 28 -1.45 -4.68 10.22
CA GLU A 28 -2.66 -3.90 10.45
C GLU A 28 -3.66 -4.12 9.30
N THR A 29 -4.96 -4.10 9.61
CA THR A 29 -6.04 -4.26 8.64
C THR A 29 -7.02 -3.09 8.68
N ALA A 30 -7.73 -2.88 7.58
CA ALA A 30 -8.85 -1.95 7.45
C ALA A 30 -10.00 -2.64 6.70
N VAL A 31 -11.23 -2.24 7.02
CA VAL A 31 -12.42 -2.74 6.31
C VAL A 31 -12.78 -1.74 5.21
N ILE A 32 -12.81 -2.22 3.96
CA ILE A 32 -13.18 -1.45 2.78
C ILE A 32 -14.27 -2.23 2.06
N GLU A 33 -15.43 -1.61 1.85
CA GLU A 33 -16.57 -2.25 1.18
C GLU A 33 -16.96 -3.62 1.79
N ASP A 34 -16.97 -3.71 3.13
CA ASP A 34 -17.23 -4.95 3.90
C ASP A 34 -16.17 -6.06 3.74
N GLU A 35 -15.04 -5.79 3.07
CA GLU A 35 -13.92 -6.71 2.92
C GLU A 35 -12.71 -6.29 3.78
N GLU A 36 -12.01 -7.28 4.35
CA GLU A 36 -10.79 -7.03 5.13
C GLU A 36 -9.58 -6.88 4.20
N CYS A 37 -8.96 -5.71 4.27
CA CYS A 37 -7.76 -5.37 3.52
C CYS A 37 -6.57 -5.17 4.46
N TYR A 38 -5.40 -5.62 4.05
CA TYR A 38 -4.16 -5.42 4.79
C TYR A 38 -3.52 -4.08 4.46
N LEU A 39 -3.10 -3.35 5.49
CA LEU A 39 -2.44 -2.07 5.32
C LEU A 39 -0.96 -2.23 5.03
N VAL A 40 -0.52 -1.57 3.97
CA VAL A 40 0.88 -1.52 3.53
C VAL A 40 1.27 -0.05 3.44
N MET A 41 2.39 0.34 4.03
CA MET A 41 2.88 1.71 3.91
C MET A 41 4.13 1.78 3.05
N LEU A 42 4.17 2.77 2.18
CA LEU A 42 5.37 3.20 1.50
C LEU A 42 5.92 4.46 2.17
N GLY A 43 7.24 4.53 2.24
CA GLY A 43 7.91 5.63 2.91
C GLY A 43 9.41 5.58 2.77
N THR A 44 10.07 6.58 3.34
CA THR A 44 11.53 6.65 3.39
C THR A 44 12.02 6.03 4.69
N ASN A 45 12.94 5.06 4.58
CA ASN A 45 13.58 4.45 5.73
C ASN A 45 14.85 5.23 6.10
N HIS A 46 14.83 5.96 7.21
CA HIS A 46 16.02 6.58 7.79
C HIS A 46 16.62 5.65 8.86
N GLU A 47 17.87 5.91 9.26
CA GLU A 47 18.58 5.06 10.22
C GLU A 47 17.84 4.90 11.56
N ASP A 48 17.13 5.94 12.01
CA ASP A 48 16.44 5.96 13.31
C ASP A 48 14.91 5.73 13.22
N HIS A 49 14.30 5.99 12.06
CA HIS A 49 12.85 5.93 11.91
C HIS A 49 12.38 5.79 10.46
N PHE A 50 11.16 5.28 10.30
CA PHE A 50 10.48 5.19 9.01
C PHE A 50 9.48 6.34 8.88
N VAL A 51 9.62 7.15 7.83
CA VAL A 51 8.66 8.22 7.50
C VAL A 51 7.63 7.64 6.55
N ARG A 52 6.40 7.43 7.03
CA ARG A 52 5.26 7.00 6.19
C ARG A 52 4.83 8.13 5.27
N GLU A 53 4.75 7.85 3.98
CA GLU A 53 4.36 8.82 2.95
C GLU A 53 3.05 8.41 2.25
N ILE A 54 2.88 7.11 1.97
CA ILE A 54 1.71 6.59 1.25
C ILE A 54 1.18 5.35 1.98
N ILE A 55 -0.14 5.24 2.10
CA ILE A 55 -0.81 4.08 2.71
C ILE A 55 -1.65 3.39 1.64
N TYR A 56 -1.47 2.09 1.56
CA TYR A 56 -2.19 1.18 0.70
C TYR A 56 -3.01 0.20 1.52
N ALA A 57 -4.15 -0.21 1.00
CA ALA A 57 -4.94 -1.32 1.49
C ALA A 57 -4.99 -2.40 0.42
N VAL A 58 -4.61 -3.61 0.78
CA VAL A 58 -4.44 -4.75 -0.13
C VAL A 58 -5.42 -5.85 0.24
N ASN A 59 -6.35 -6.14 -0.65
CA ASN A 59 -7.21 -7.30 -0.51
C ASN A 59 -6.49 -8.52 -1.08
N THR A 60 -6.16 -9.50 -0.24
CA THR A 60 -5.40 -10.68 -0.69
C THR A 60 -6.24 -11.70 -1.46
N VAL A 61 -7.57 -11.61 -1.37
CA VAL A 61 -8.52 -12.52 -2.03
C VAL A 61 -8.86 -12.01 -3.43
N THR A 62 -9.31 -10.76 -3.53
CA THR A 62 -9.65 -10.12 -4.82
C THR A 62 -8.44 -9.56 -5.55
N ARG A 63 -7.29 -9.47 -4.85
CA ARG A 63 -6.05 -8.81 -5.30
C ARG A 63 -6.22 -7.31 -5.57
N GLN A 64 -7.33 -6.69 -5.18
CA GLN A 64 -7.51 -5.25 -5.35
C GLN A 64 -6.61 -4.46 -4.39
N VAL A 65 -6.09 -3.35 -4.88
CA VAL A 65 -5.28 -2.41 -4.12
C VAL A 65 -5.93 -1.04 -4.12
N TYR A 66 -5.98 -0.43 -2.95
CA TYR A 66 -6.51 0.91 -2.75
C TYR A 66 -5.44 1.79 -2.14
N ARG A 67 -5.36 3.05 -2.55
CA ARG A 67 -4.53 4.09 -1.95
C ARG A 67 -5.40 4.95 -1.05
N PHE A 68 -4.88 5.32 0.11
CA PHE A 68 -5.57 6.22 1.01
C PHE A 68 -5.41 7.68 0.55
N ASP A 69 -6.51 8.35 0.27
CA ASP A 69 -6.57 9.79 0.05
C ASP A 69 -6.78 10.50 1.40
N VAL A 70 -5.69 11.07 1.91
CA VAL A 70 -5.66 11.78 3.20
C VAL A 70 -6.49 13.06 3.18
N LEU A 71 -6.70 13.68 2.01
CA LEU A 71 -7.45 14.94 1.90
C LEU A 71 -8.95 14.70 2.00
N ASN A 72 -9.44 13.60 1.43
CA ASN A 72 -10.84 13.26 1.41
C ASN A 72 -11.23 12.21 2.46
N ASP A 73 -10.26 11.61 3.16
CA ASP A 73 -10.46 10.52 4.13
C ASP A 73 -11.13 9.30 3.49
N THR A 74 -10.70 8.96 2.27
CA THR A 74 -11.30 7.90 1.44
C THR A 74 -10.26 6.98 0.84
N TRP A 75 -10.69 5.77 0.44
CA TRP A 75 -9.88 4.82 -0.31
C TRP A 75 -10.16 4.95 -1.81
N GLU A 76 -9.10 5.12 -2.61
CA GLU A 76 -9.19 5.17 -4.06
C GLU A 76 -8.61 3.89 -4.67
N PRO A 77 -9.28 3.24 -5.62
CA PRO A 77 -8.73 2.06 -6.29
C PRO A 77 -7.49 2.42 -7.11
N VAL A 78 -6.46 1.60 -7.02
CA VAL A 78 -5.22 1.74 -7.79
C VAL A 78 -5.31 0.85 -9.03
N ALA A 79 -4.87 1.39 -10.18
CA ALA A 79 -4.81 0.61 -11.39
C ALA A 79 -3.75 -0.50 -11.26
N MET A 80 -4.16 -1.72 -11.59
CA MET A 80 -3.26 -2.87 -11.66
C MET A 80 -2.57 -2.86 -13.04
N GLY A 81 -1.26 -3.13 -13.06
CA GLY A 81 -0.42 -3.10 -14.27
C GLY A 81 -0.23 -4.47 -14.92
#